data_AF-A0A9X7T1X0-F1
#
_entry.id   AF-A0A9X7T1X0-F1
#
_cell.length_a   1.000
_cell.length_b   1.000
_cell.length_c   1.000
_cell.angle_alpha   90.00
_cell.angle_beta   90.00
_cell.angle_gamma   90.00
#
_symmetry.space_group_name_H-M   'P 1'
#
loop_
_entity.id
_entity.type
_entity.pdbx_description
1 polymer ?
#
loop_
_entity_poly.entity_id
_entity_poly.type
_entity_poly.pdbx_seq_one_letter_code
_entity_poly.pdbx_strand_id
1 'polypeptide(L)'
;MYEFLSHRENQLLLPDDFFLPFGGKLSKENRWVKLARLVPWAHAEKKYAKSFRKSFRGQKAVSIRVALGALIIQERLQLSDRETVQQIVENPYLQYFIGLEGYQDHPPFHPSLMTHFRKFSAKSTRSSRSRPPN
;
A
#
# COMPACT_ATOMS: atom_id res chain seq x y z
N MET A 1 24.01 19.35 9.65
CA MET A 1 22.75 19.95 9.17
C MET A 1 22.34 19.32 7.82
N TYR A 2 22.08 18.01 7.79
CA TYR A 2 21.67 17.26 6.58
C TYR A 2 20.82 16.02 6.96
N GLU A 3 19.61 16.21 7.51
CA GLU A 3 18.72 15.07 7.82
C GLU A 3 17.32 15.15 7.19
N PHE A 4 17.00 16.24 6.47
CA PHE A 4 15.63 16.48 6.01
C PHE A 4 15.32 16.01 4.58
N LEU A 5 16.29 15.54 3.79
CA LEU A 5 16.07 15.26 2.37
C LEU A 5 15.87 13.78 1.99
N SER A 6 16.03 12.83 2.91
CA SER A 6 15.80 11.40 2.59
C SER A 6 14.34 10.94 2.70
N HIS A 7 13.43 11.78 3.23
CA HIS A 7 12.06 11.36 3.57
C HIS A 7 11.08 11.33 2.39
N ARG A 8 11.42 11.91 1.24
CA ARG A 8 10.48 12.09 0.11
C ARG A 8 10.33 10.88 -0.81
N GLU A 9 11.20 9.88 -0.74
CA GLU A 9 11.17 8.77 -1.71
C GLU A 9 10.15 7.67 -1.35
N ASN A 10 9.71 7.60 -0.09
CA ASN A 10 8.85 6.49 0.35
C ASN A 10 7.43 6.93 0.72
N GLN A 11 7.16 8.17 1.15
CA GLN A 11 5.80 8.53 1.59
C GLN A 11 5.37 9.93 1.16
N LEU A 12 4.29 10.00 0.38
CA LEU A 12 3.76 11.25 -0.21
C LEU A 12 3.05 12.14 0.83
N LEU A 13 2.61 11.57 1.96
CA LEU A 13 1.82 12.27 2.98
C LEU A 13 2.47 12.14 4.36
N LEU A 14 2.67 13.24 5.08
CA LEU A 14 3.14 13.15 6.47
C LEU A 14 2.01 12.65 7.38
N PRO A 15 2.32 11.97 8.49
CA PRO A 15 1.30 11.54 9.46
C PRO A 15 0.50 12.71 10.04
N ASP A 16 1.09 13.91 10.03
CA ASP A 16 0.49 15.15 10.50
C ASP A 16 -0.50 15.75 9.48
N ASP A 17 -0.42 15.36 8.21
CA ASP A 17 -1.24 15.87 7.10
C ASP A 17 -2.44 14.94 6.79
N PHE A 18 -2.54 13.80 7.47
CA PHE A 18 -3.64 12.85 7.26
C PHE A 18 -4.95 13.42 7.83
N PHE A 19 -5.94 13.60 6.96
CA PHE A 19 -7.21 14.20 7.36
C PHE A 19 -8.03 13.26 8.25
N LEU A 20 -8.33 13.72 9.47
CA LEU A 20 -9.23 13.05 10.42
C LEU A 20 -10.45 13.94 10.68
N PRO A 21 -11.68 13.49 10.38
CA PRO A 21 -12.88 14.31 10.54
C PRO A 21 -13.20 14.65 12.01
N PHE A 22 -12.66 13.88 12.95
CA PHE A 22 -12.79 14.09 14.40
C PHE A 22 -11.62 14.88 15.02
N GLY A 23 -10.71 15.39 14.19
CA GLY A 23 -9.50 16.08 14.65
C GLY A 23 -8.42 15.13 15.18
N GLY A 24 -7.23 15.69 15.44
CA GLY A 24 -6.06 14.95 15.88
C GLY A 24 -5.07 14.63 14.75
N LYS A 25 -3.99 13.93 15.10
CA LYS A 25 -2.91 13.53 14.18
C LYS A 25 -2.58 12.06 14.39
N LEU A 26 -2.08 11.39 13.35
CA LEU A 26 -1.63 10.02 13.49
C LEU A 26 -0.35 9.98 14.32
N SER A 27 -0.30 9.07 15.30
CA SER A 27 0.91 8.84 16.08
C SER A 27 2.05 8.33 15.20
N LYS A 28 3.14 9.09 15.13
CA LYS A 28 4.38 8.72 14.43
C LYS A 28 5.01 7.44 14.97
N GLU A 29 4.71 7.11 16.22
CA GLU A 29 5.21 5.92 16.91
C GLU A 29 4.45 4.64 16.57
N ASN A 30 3.30 4.74 15.89
CA ASN A 30 2.49 3.60 15.52
C ASN A 30 3.25 2.66 14.56
N ARG A 31 3.11 1.35 14.78
CA ARG A 31 3.76 0.30 13.97
C ARG A 31 3.53 0.47 12.47
N TRP A 32 2.33 0.87 12.04
CA TRP A 32 1.98 1.01 10.62
C TRP A 32 2.56 2.28 10.02
N VAL A 33 2.66 3.37 10.79
CA VAL A 33 3.31 4.62 10.36
C VAL A 33 4.81 4.40 10.17
N LYS A 34 5.45 3.68 11.11
CA LYS A 34 6.85 3.27 10.96
C LYS A 34 7.04 2.36 9.75
N LEU A 35 6.17 1.35 9.58
CA LEU A 35 6.26 0.42 8.45
C LEU A 35 6.09 1.14 7.11
N ALA A 36 5.19 2.11 7.02
CA ALA A 36 4.98 2.90 5.80
C ALA A 36 6.25 3.65 5.37
N ARG A 37 7.07 4.11 6.32
CA ARG A 37 8.35 4.78 6.04
C ARG A 37 9.45 3.80 5.58
N LEU A 38 9.41 2.58 6.09
CA LEU A 38 10.41 1.54 5.80
C LEU A 38 10.20 0.87 4.45
N VAL A 39 8.95 0.78 3.98
CA VAL A 39 8.66 0.16 2.68
C VAL A 39 9.17 1.06 1.54
N PRO A 40 10.00 0.55 0.61
CA PRO A 40 10.54 1.33 -0.50
C PRO A 40 9.49 1.49 -1.62
N TRP A 41 8.48 2.33 -1.38
CA TRP A 41 7.32 2.48 -2.25
C TRP A 41 7.68 2.95 -3.66
N ALA A 42 8.63 3.88 -3.83
CA ALA A 42 9.09 4.31 -5.15
C ALA A 42 9.73 3.18 -5.96
N HIS A 43 10.48 2.28 -5.31
CA HIS A 43 11.06 1.13 -5.99
C HIS A 43 9.98 0.14 -6.43
N ALA A 44 9.01 -0.12 -5.55
CA ALA A 44 7.85 -0.93 -5.90
C ALA A 44 7.12 -0.30 -7.10
N GLU A 45 6.73 0.97 -7.01
CA GLU A 45 6.02 1.66 -8.09
C GLU A 45 6.79 1.63 -9.42
N LYS A 46 8.10 1.87 -9.42
CA LYS A 46 8.93 1.81 -10.63
C LYS A 46 8.99 0.41 -11.25
N LYS A 47 9.13 -0.63 -10.42
CA LYS A 47 9.13 -2.03 -10.88
C LYS A 47 7.76 -2.44 -11.42
N TYR A 48 6.70 -1.91 -10.82
CA TYR A 48 5.32 -2.35 -11.04
C TYR A 48 4.55 -1.51 -12.06
N ALA A 49 4.92 -0.25 -12.29
CA ALA A 49 4.29 0.65 -13.27
C ALA A 49 4.30 0.07 -14.69
N LYS A 50 5.36 -0.69 -15.05
CA LYS A 50 5.48 -1.37 -16.36
C LYS A 50 4.43 -2.49 -16.54
N SER A 51 4.06 -3.18 -15.46
CA SER A 51 3.09 -4.28 -15.47
C SER A 51 1.65 -3.80 -15.26
N PHE A 52 1.48 -2.71 -14.49
CA PHE A 52 0.17 -2.15 -14.12
C PHE A 52 -0.58 -1.56 -15.33
N ARG A 53 0.15 -0.87 -16.22
CA ARG A 53 -0.40 -0.16 -17.40
C ARG A 53 -1.04 -1.11 -18.44
N LYS A 54 -0.69 -2.40 -18.43
CA LYS A 54 -1.24 -3.43 -19.33
C LYS A 54 -2.52 -4.09 -18.82
N SER A 55 -2.75 -4.13 -17.50
CA SER A 55 -3.78 -4.99 -16.90
C SER A 55 -5.01 -4.25 -16.39
N PHE A 56 -4.95 -2.93 -16.21
CA PHE A 56 -6.01 -2.10 -15.62
C PHE A 56 -6.46 -0.95 -16.56
N ARG A 57 -6.68 -1.21 -17.85
CA ARG A 57 -7.35 -0.24 -18.73
C ARG A 57 -8.83 -0.17 -18.35
N GLY A 58 -9.24 0.92 -17.70
CA GLY A 58 -10.66 1.32 -17.56
C GLY A 58 -11.29 1.25 -16.16
N GLN A 59 -10.61 0.71 -15.15
CA GLN A 59 -11.04 0.85 -13.74
C GLN A 59 -10.30 2.00 -13.07
N LYS A 60 -10.98 2.72 -12.16
CA LYS A 60 -10.37 3.72 -11.25
C LYS A 60 -9.05 3.14 -10.77
N ALA A 61 -7.93 3.72 -11.20
CA ALA A 61 -6.62 3.13 -11.02
C ALA A 61 -6.32 3.04 -9.52
N VAL A 62 -6.57 1.88 -8.91
CA VAL A 62 -6.16 1.61 -7.53
C VAL A 62 -4.64 1.73 -7.51
N SER A 63 -4.10 2.58 -6.65
CA SER A 63 -2.66 2.82 -6.64
C SER A 63 -1.90 1.53 -6.28
N ILE A 64 -0.68 1.37 -6.81
CA ILE A 64 0.19 0.22 -6.48
C ILE A 64 0.42 0.15 -4.96
N ARG A 65 0.46 1.31 -4.31
CA ARG A 65 0.57 1.45 -2.85
C ARG A 65 -0.63 0.82 -2.13
N VAL A 66 -1.86 1.05 -2.60
CA VAL A 66 -3.06 0.43 -2.02
C VAL A 66 -3.03 -1.09 -2.19
N ALA A 67 -2.72 -1.57 -3.39
CA ALA A 67 -2.67 -3.01 -3.67
C ALA A 67 -1.60 -3.73 -2.83
N LEU A 68 -0.37 -3.20 -2.81
CA LEU A 68 0.74 -3.78 -2.07
C LEU A 68 0.55 -3.63 -0.55
N GLY A 69 0.06 -2.47 -0.11
CA GLY A 69 -0.26 -2.22 1.29
C GLY A 69 -1.31 -3.17 1.83
N ALA A 70 -2.40 -3.39 1.07
CA ALA A 70 -3.43 -4.34 1.44
C ALA A 70 -2.90 -5.78 1.55
N LEU A 71 -2.02 -6.21 0.64
CA LEU A 71 -1.37 -7.52 0.72
C LEU A 71 -0.46 -7.66 1.94
N ILE A 72 0.29 -6.60 2.29
CA ILE A 72 1.15 -6.60 3.48
C ILE A 72 0.29 -6.69 4.75
N ILE A 73 -0.82 -5.95 4.82
CA ILE A 73 -1.76 -6.00 5.95
C ILE A 73 -2.35 -7.40 6.08
N GLN A 74 -2.83 -7.96 4.97
CA GLN A 74 -3.41 -9.31 4.92
C GLN A 74 -2.44 -10.36 5.48
N GLU A 75 -1.19 -10.35 5.01
CA GLU A 75 -0.17 -11.32 5.43
C GLU A 75 0.26 -11.12 6.89
N ARG A 76 0.42 -9.85 7.32
CA ARG A 76 0.83 -9.49 8.69
C ARG A 76 -0.21 -9.84 9.75
N LEU A 77 -1.49 -9.69 9.42
CA LEU A 77 -2.61 -9.92 10.33
C LEU A 77 -3.30 -11.27 10.11
N GLN A 78 -2.86 -12.05 9.11
CA GLN A 78 -3.44 -13.35 8.72
C GLN A 78 -4.96 -13.30 8.49
N LEU A 79 -5.40 -12.29 7.75
CA LEU A 79 -6.83 -12.00 7.55
C LEU A 79 -7.37 -12.56 6.22
N SER A 80 -8.69 -12.74 6.17
CA SER A 80 -9.39 -13.01 4.92
C SER A 80 -9.44 -11.76 4.03
N ASP A 81 -9.76 -11.91 2.74
CA ASP A 81 -9.88 -10.79 1.80
C ASP A 81 -10.91 -9.76 2.26
N ARG A 82 -12.05 -10.22 2.79
CA ARG A 82 -13.12 -9.35 3.29
C ARG A 82 -12.72 -8.65 4.58
N GLU A 83 -12.14 -9.42 5.51
CA GLU A 83 -11.70 -8.91 6.80
C GLU A 83 -10.58 -7.88 6.64
N THR A 84 -9.65 -8.09 5.70
CA THR A 84 -8.60 -7.11 5.37
C THR A 84 -9.20 -5.77 4.97
N VAL A 85 -10.25 -5.78 4.13
CA VAL A 85 -10.92 -4.54 3.70
C VAL A 85 -11.65 -3.88 4.86
N GLN A 86 -12.34 -4.64 5.72
CA GLN A 86 -13.01 -4.08 6.90
C GLN A 86 -12.02 -3.45 7.88
N GLN A 87 -10.92 -4.14 8.19
CA GLN A 87 -9.87 -3.59 9.05
C GLN A 87 -9.29 -2.28 8.50
N ILE A 88 -9.10 -2.19 7.18
CA ILE A 88 -8.66 -0.95 6.53
C ILE A 88 -9.69 0.18 6.72
N VAL A 89 -10.99 -0.11 6.59
CA VAL A 89 -12.05 0.89 6.80
C VAL A 89 -12.07 1.37 8.25
N GLU A 90 -11.97 0.45 9.20
CA GLU A 90 -12.08 0.77 10.63
C GLU A 90 -10.85 1.51 11.20
N ASN A 91 -9.68 1.35 10.56
CA ASN A 91 -8.42 1.80 11.16
C ASN A 91 -7.71 2.90 10.34
N PRO A 92 -7.69 4.16 10.83
CA PRO A 92 -7.00 5.28 10.19
C PRO A 92 -5.51 5.02 9.91
N TYR A 93 -4.83 4.25 10.76
CA TYR A 93 -3.42 3.91 10.55
C TYR A 93 -3.21 2.98 9.36
N LEU A 94 -4.16 2.08 9.10
CA LEU A 94 -4.12 1.21 7.93
C LEU A 94 -4.42 2.00 6.66
N GLN A 95 -5.37 2.93 6.71
CA GLN A 95 -5.68 3.85 5.62
C GLN A 95 -4.46 4.69 5.23
N TYR A 96 -3.75 5.23 6.22
CA TYR A 96 -2.48 5.93 5.99
C TYR A 96 -1.39 5.02 5.41
N PHE A 97 -1.28 3.79 5.90
CA PHE A 97 -0.28 2.83 5.41
C PHE A 97 -0.49 2.48 3.93
N ILE A 98 -1.74 2.28 3.51
CA ILE A 98 -2.07 2.02 2.10
C ILE A 98 -1.99 3.29 1.22
N GLY A 99 -1.80 4.46 1.84
CA GLY A 99 -1.58 5.73 1.15
C GLY A 99 -2.82 6.54 0.82
N LEU A 100 -3.88 6.42 1.62
CA LEU A 100 -5.00 7.36 1.56
C LEU A 100 -4.59 8.70 2.18
N GLU A 101 -5.17 9.79 1.67
CA GLU A 101 -4.89 11.16 2.11
C GLU A 101 -5.68 11.55 3.37
N GLY A 102 -6.77 10.83 3.64
CA GLY A 102 -7.64 11.06 4.77
C GLY A 102 -8.46 9.83 5.13
N TYR A 103 -9.07 9.89 6.31
CA TYR A 103 -9.98 8.86 6.78
C TYR A 103 -11.27 8.86 5.95
N GLN A 104 -11.61 7.68 5.45
CA GLN A 104 -12.88 7.40 4.80
C GLN A 104 -13.56 6.23 5.50
N ASP A 105 -14.88 6.32 5.66
CA ASP A 105 -15.75 5.32 6.28
C ASP A 105 -16.23 4.22 5.31
N HIS A 106 -15.81 4.31 4.04
CA HIS A 106 -16.18 3.35 3.00
C HIS A 106 -14.96 2.58 2.47
N PRO A 107 -15.16 1.34 1.98
CA PRO A 107 -14.09 0.53 1.43
C PRO A 107 -13.32 1.22 0.30
N PRO A 108 -11.97 1.28 0.35
CA PRO A 108 -11.18 1.88 -0.72
C PRO A 108 -11.19 1.04 -2.01
N PHE A 109 -11.48 -0.26 -1.90
CA PHE A 109 -11.60 -1.18 -3.02
C PHE A 109 -12.50 -2.37 -2.66
N HIS A 110 -13.05 -3.04 -3.69
CA HIS A 110 -13.86 -4.24 -3.48
C HIS A 110 -12.98 -5.46 -3.10
N PRO A 111 -13.36 -6.30 -2.12
CA PRO A 111 -12.54 -7.45 -1.68
C PRO A 111 -12.08 -8.38 -2.81
N SER A 112 -12.88 -8.54 -3.87
CA SER A 112 -12.50 -9.33 -5.06
C SER A 112 -11.19 -8.87 -5.71
N LEU A 113 -10.82 -7.59 -5.57
CA LEU A 113 -9.55 -7.06 -6.08
C LEU A 113 -8.33 -7.62 -5.35
N MET A 114 -8.48 -8.17 -4.14
CA MET A 114 -7.38 -8.84 -3.44
C MET A 114 -6.83 -10.03 -4.21
N THR A 115 -7.70 -10.79 -4.88
CA THR A 115 -7.27 -11.90 -5.74
C THR A 115 -6.49 -11.40 -6.95
N HIS A 116 -6.86 -10.24 -7.51
CA HIS A 116 -6.10 -9.60 -8.59
C HIS A 116 -4.74 -9.10 -8.09
N PHE A 117 -4.66 -8.54 -6.89
CA PHE A 117 -3.40 -8.09 -6.29
C PHE A 117 -2.44 -9.26 -6.04
N ARG A 118 -2.92 -10.42 -5.56
CA ARG A 118 -2.09 -11.62 -5.39
C ARG A 118 -1.54 -12.14 -6.71
N LYS A 119 -2.40 -12.27 -7.73
CA LYS A 119 -1.98 -12.69 -9.08
C LYS A 119 -0.93 -11.76 -9.68
N PHE A 120 -1.00 -10.47 -9.35
CA PHE A 120 -0.01 -9.49 -9.76
C PHE A 120 1.34 -9.68 -9.05
N SER A 121 1.34 -9.85 -7.71
CA SER A 121 2.55 -10.12 -6.93
C SER A 121 3.30 -11.37 -7.43
N ALA A 122 2.56 -12.46 -7.71
CA ALA A 122 3.13 -13.73 -8.16
C ALA A 122 3.77 -13.69 -9.57
N LYS A 123 3.32 -12.80 -10.47
CA LYS A 123 3.92 -12.66 -11.81
C LYS A 123 5.29 -11.97 -11.79
N SER A 124 5.54 -11.11 -10.79
CA SER A 124 6.80 -10.38 -10.62
C SER A 124 7.96 -11.28 -10.18
N THR A 125 7.68 -12.28 -9.34
CA THR A 125 8.66 -13.26 -8.84
C THR A 125 9.02 -14.33 -9.87
N ARG A 126 8.16 -14.61 -10.86
CA ARG A 126 8.48 -15.60 -11.93
C ARG A 126 9.46 -15.08 -12.98
N SER A 127 9.62 -13.78 -13.14
CA SER A 127 10.59 -13.21 -14.11
C SER A 127 12.06 -13.28 -13.63
N SER A 128 12.33 -13.60 -12.37
CA SER A 128 13.69 -13.70 -11.82
C SER A 128 14.16 -15.14 -11.56
N ARG A 129 13.39 -16.16 -11.98
CA ARG A 129 13.72 -17.58 -11.74
C ARG A 129 14.01 -18.41 -13.00
N SER A 130 14.12 -17.78 -14.18
CA SER A 130 14.50 -18.48 -15.41
C SER A 130 15.91 -18.07 -15.88
N ARG A 131 16.94 -18.64 -15.24
CA ARG A 131 18.25 -18.95 -15.84
C ARG A 131 19.04 -19.78 -14.83
N PRO A 132 19.10 -21.11 -14.95
CA PRO A 132 20.25 -21.83 -14.43
C PRO A 132 21.50 -21.43 -15.26
N PRO A 133 22.65 -21.18 -14.63
CA PRO A 133 23.91 -21.14 -15.36
C PRO A 133 24.25 -22.55 -15.87
N ASN A 134 24.81 -22.60 -17.09
CA ASN A 134 25.33 -23.74 -17.87
C ASN A 134 25.32 -25.13 -17.22
#